data_AF-A0AB36Y2C6-F1
#
_entry.id   AF-A0AB36Y2C6-F1
#
_cell.length_a   1.000
_cell.length_b   1.000
_cell.length_c   1.000
_cell.angle_alpha   90.00
_cell.angle_beta   90.00
_cell.angle_gamma   90.00
#
_symmetry.space_group_name_H-M   'P 1'
#
loop_
_entity.id
_entity.type
_entity.pdbx_description
1 polymer ?
#
loop_
_entity_poly.entity_id
_entity_poly.type
_entity_poly.pdbx_seq_one_letter_code
_entity_poly.pdbx_strand_id
1 'polypeptide(L)'
;MTSDLSIILPQAAKNLVEDTTSYWAAFYCSILKTIRYQKNLAHGWGSSKSLQDYKGELRESGFFKGMKNTVSNHAFEYVMVDFLKTRSGLSHFKKLCENILSDFDINGFDITLMNIFKVGTDSELFNANANYDKTDLLMLLPGGIKAKRTSIIQGYSIGSTLKYSDLFIIISNGEETIGFVGEVEGNHGEDLYRQSYYEKNTLKNKHCTFGVSVSDKKTHAGTSIKNSITLNRSEIVGRWILNFSKSNYYITDYHHAIENLQNLIEGHFGYMSAIADNGHTKILDLIKLGWKKDIFDLINQLEGLVDLALSGDIFHYQETIEGKTVYRASPLELPGELPLYAIVEEDATAIIGSSIITDMYNP
;
A
#
# COMPACT_ATOMS: atom_id res chain seq x y z
N MET A 1 28.86 -17.66 8.80
CA MET A 1 28.62 -16.22 8.71
C MET A 1 27.79 -16.00 7.46
N THR A 2 26.48 -16.10 7.57
CA THR A 2 25.56 -15.67 6.52
C THR A 2 25.47 -14.15 6.63
N SER A 3 25.84 -13.44 5.57
CA SER A 3 25.71 -11.99 5.52
C SER A 3 24.23 -11.61 5.53
N ASP A 4 23.82 -10.78 6.48
CA ASP A 4 22.51 -10.11 6.48
C ASP A 4 22.19 -9.55 5.08
N LEU A 5 21.08 -9.98 4.48
CA LEU A 5 20.67 -9.45 3.18
C LEU A 5 19.89 -8.15 3.39
N SER A 6 20.57 -7.04 3.10
CA SER A 6 19.96 -5.72 2.99
C SER A 6 20.06 -5.25 1.54
N ILE A 7 18.92 -4.91 0.95
CA ILE A 7 18.84 -4.39 -0.41
C ILE A 7 18.44 -2.93 -0.33
N ILE A 8 19.32 -2.02 -0.76
CA ILE A 8 18.94 -0.63 -0.99
C ILE A 8 18.17 -0.57 -2.30
N LEU A 9 16.93 -0.11 -2.24
CA LEU A 9 16.09 0.04 -3.42
C LEU A 9 16.26 1.46 -4.00
N PRO A 10 16.24 1.60 -5.34
CA PRO A 10 16.31 2.92 -5.98
C PRO A 10 15.16 3.81 -5.49
N GLN A 11 15.46 5.05 -5.15
CA GLN A 11 14.41 6.03 -4.90
C GLN A 11 13.80 6.48 -6.22
N ALA A 12 12.50 6.76 -6.24
CA ALA A 12 11.98 7.64 -7.28
C ALA A 12 12.75 8.96 -7.15
N ALA A 13 13.52 9.39 -8.14
CA ALA A 13 14.21 10.68 -8.00
C ALA A 13 13.14 11.78 -7.88
N LYS A 14 13.43 12.87 -7.15
CA LYS A 14 12.55 14.06 -7.14
C LYS A 14 12.25 14.60 -8.55
N ASN A 15 13.10 14.25 -9.52
CA ASN A 15 12.99 14.62 -10.93
C ASN A 15 12.27 13.56 -11.78
N LEU A 16 11.77 12.47 -11.18
CA LEU A 16 11.16 11.32 -11.84
C LEU A 16 9.69 11.10 -11.46
N VAL A 17 9.09 12.02 -10.69
CA VAL A 17 7.64 12.11 -10.59
C VAL A 17 7.19 12.94 -11.78
N GLU A 18 6.97 12.28 -12.92
CA GLU A 18 6.60 12.95 -14.17
C GLU A 18 5.27 13.71 -14.04
N ASP A 19 4.35 13.18 -13.23
CA ASP A 19 3.13 13.86 -12.81
C ASP A 19 3.03 13.95 -11.29
N THR A 20 3.35 15.14 -10.76
CA THR A 20 3.20 15.41 -9.32
C THR A 20 1.73 15.42 -8.88
N THR A 21 0.77 15.57 -9.81
CA THR A 21 -0.66 15.48 -9.51
C THR A 21 -1.04 14.09 -9.01
N SER A 22 -0.70 13.05 -9.79
CA SER A 22 -0.86 11.64 -9.41
C SER A 22 -0.23 11.31 -8.05
N TYR A 23 1.01 11.76 -7.84
CA TYR A 23 1.75 11.57 -6.59
C TYR A 23 1.00 12.10 -5.36
N TRP A 24 0.52 13.35 -5.42
CA TRP A 24 -0.27 13.91 -4.32
C TRP A 24 -1.66 13.28 -4.21
N ALA A 25 -2.29 12.93 -5.33
CA ALA A 25 -3.60 12.28 -5.34
C ALA A 25 -3.57 10.98 -4.52
N ALA A 26 -2.51 10.17 -4.65
CA ALA A 26 -2.35 8.93 -3.90
C ALA A 26 -2.38 9.14 -2.38
N PHE A 27 -1.68 10.17 -1.86
CA PHE A 27 -1.69 10.49 -0.43
C PHE A 27 -3.06 10.96 0.05
N TYR A 28 -3.63 11.97 -0.61
CA TYR A 28 -4.90 12.53 -0.19
C TYR A 28 -6.03 11.51 -0.31
N CYS A 29 -6.04 10.70 -1.36
CA CYS A 29 -6.98 9.59 -1.53
C CYS A 29 -6.89 8.62 -0.35
N SER A 30 -5.67 8.17 0.00
CA SER A 30 -5.44 7.24 1.11
C SER A 30 -5.87 7.79 2.46
N ILE A 31 -5.64 9.08 2.72
CA ILE A 31 -6.07 9.74 3.95
C ILE A 31 -7.60 9.83 4.01
N LEU A 32 -8.26 10.18 2.90
CA LEU A 32 -9.72 10.27 2.84
C LEU A 32 -10.39 8.89 2.96
N LYS A 33 -9.83 7.85 2.31
CA LYS A 33 -10.23 6.45 2.51
C LYS A 33 -10.11 6.05 3.98
N THR A 34 -9.05 6.46 4.66
CA THR A 34 -8.89 6.20 6.09
C THR A 34 -9.97 6.87 6.92
N ILE A 35 -10.20 8.17 6.71
CA ILE A 35 -11.26 8.91 7.40
C ILE A 35 -12.63 8.26 7.18
N ARG A 36 -12.88 7.79 5.96
CA ARG A 36 -14.17 7.19 5.59
C ARG A 36 -14.34 5.76 6.13
N TYR A 37 -13.36 4.90 5.99
CA TYR A 37 -13.53 3.45 6.16
C TYR A 37 -12.91 2.88 7.44
N GLN A 38 -12.08 3.64 8.16
CA GLN A 38 -11.42 3.14 9.37
C GLN A 38 -12.36 3.21 10.58
N LYS A 39 -12.64 2.07 11.22
CA LYS A 39 -13.65 1.93 12.28
C LYS A 39 -13.18 2.41 13.65
N ASN A 40 -11.87 2.42 13.90
CA ASN A 40 -11.27 2.69 15.21
C ASN A 40 -10.74 4.13 15.34
N LEU A 41 -11.17 5.05 14.48
CA LEU A 41 -10.87 6.47 14.66
C LEU A 41 -11.56 6.97 15.93
N ALA A 42 -10.85 7.82 16.71
CA ALA A 42 -11.41 8.45 17.91
C ALA A 42 -12.74 9.16 17.63
N HIS A 43 -12.87 9.65 16.40
CA HIS A 43 -14.11 10.09 15.83
C HIS A 43 -14.29 9.45 14.45
N GLY A 44 -15.24 8.54 14.34
CA GLY A 44 -15.53 7.85 13.09
C GLY A 44 -16.42 8.68 12.15
N TRP A 45 -16.45 8.30 10.88
CA TRP A 45 -17.25 8.97 9.84
C TRP A 45 -18.75 9.06 10.15
N GLY A 46 -19.31 8.02 10.77
CA GLY A 46 -20.72 8.01 11.19
C GLY A 46 -21.70 8.19 10.04
N SER A 47 -22.64 9.13 10.19
CA SER A 47 -23.67 9.47 9.20
C SER A 47 -23.25 10.54 8.19
N SER A 48 -22.00 11.03 8.28
CA SER A 48 -21.51 12.09 7.41
C SER A 48 -21.57 11.66 5.94
N LYS A 49 -21.79 12.62 5.04
CA LYS A 49 -21.74 12.39 3.60
C LYS A 49 -20.61 13.14 2.94
N SER A 50 -20.28 14.31 3.46
CA SER A 50 -19.22 15.18 2.96
C SER A 50 -18.20 15.52 4.04
N LEU A 51 -17.05 16.06 3.63
CA LEU A 51 -16.06 16.61 4.58
C LEU A 51 -16.62 17.79 5.37
N GLN A 52 -17.56 18.55 4.79
CA GLN A 52 -18.27 19.61 5.49
C GLN A 52 -19.16 19.05 6.61
N ASP A 53 -19.92 17.98 6.34
CA ASP A 53 -20.79 17.35 7.35
C ASP A 53 -19.94 16.76 8.46
N TYR A 54 -18.88 16.04 8.07
CA TYR A 54 -17.92 15.47 8.99
C TYR A 54 -17.32 16.55 9.87
N LYS A 55 -17.00 17.74 9.33
CA LYS A 55 -16.60 18.91 10.13
C LYS A 55 -17.74 19.43 11.03
N GLY A 56 -18.96 19.52 10.51
CA GLY A 56 -20.11 20.11 11.18
C GLY A 56 -20.60 19.33 12.40
N GLU A 57 -20.36 18.02 12.43
CA GLU A 57 -20.57 17.15 13.59
C GLU A 57 -19.61 17.49 14.76
N LEU A 58 -18.61 18.37 14.55
CA LEU A 58 -17.42 18.52 15.40
C LEU A 58 -17.30 19.91 15.99
N ARG A 59 -18.19 20.24 16.91
CA ARG A 59 -18.07 21.46 17.73
C ARG A 59 -16.90 21.43 18.74
N GLU A 60 -16.06 20.39 18.71
CA GLU A 60 -14.94 20.18 19.62
C GLU A 60 -13.61 20.64 19.01
N SER A 61 -12.90 21.55 19.70
CA SER A 61 -11.57 22.00 19.32
C SER A 61 -10.54 20.85 19.40
N GLY A 62 -9.66 20.72 18.41
CA GLY A 62 -8.58 19.71 18.42
C GLY A 62 -9.00 18.30 18.00
N PHE A 63 -10.17 18.17 17.38
CA PHE A 63 -10.69 16.94 16.80
C PHE A 63 -9.66 16.12 16.01
N PHE A 64 -9.08 16.72 14.97
CA PHE A 64 -8.20 15.98 14.07
C PHE A 64 -6.90 15.60 14.79
N LYS A 65 -6.42 16.47 15.69
CA LYS A 65 -5.28 16.18 16.56
C LYS A 65 -5.49 14.90 17.39
N GLY A 66 -6.72 14.62 17.83
CA GLY A 66 -7.06 13.39 18.56
C GLY A 66 -6.95 12.12 17.72
N MET A 67 -7.13 12.20 16.40
CA MET A 67 -7.05 11.06 15.49
C MET A 67 -5.80 11.07 14.59
N LYS A 68 -4.97 12.13 14.61
CA LYS A 68 -3.81 12.30 13.70
C LYS A 68 -2.89 11.08 13.69
N ASN A 69 -2.57 10.51 14.86
CA ASN A 69 -1.70 9.34 14.95
C ASN A 69 -2.34 8.09 14.31
N THR A 70 -3.63 7.86 14.57
CA THR A 70 -4.39 6.75 14.00
C THR A 70 -4.53 6.91 12.49
N VAL A 71 -4.84 8.11 12.01
CA VAL A 71 -4.87 8.46 10.59
C VAL A 71 -3.49 8.27 9.96
N SER A 72 -2.42 8.75 10.59
CA SER A 72 -1.04 8.60 10.10
C SER A 72 -0.59 7.15 10.00
N ASN A 73 -1.07 6.27 10.89
CA ASN A 73 -0.77 4.85 10.77
C ASN A 73 -1.60 4.20 9.65
N HIS A 74 -2.92 4.29 9.74
CA HIS A 74 -3.80 3.52 8.85
C HIS A 74 -3.83 4.09 7.43
N ALA A 75 -3.68 5.40 7.24
CA ALA A 75 -3.55 5.94 5.89
C ALA A 75 -2.30 5.44 5.20
N PHE A 76 -1.24 5.09 5.94
CA PHE A 76 -0.06 4.50 5.34
C PHE A 76 -0.35 3.10 4.76
N GLU A 77 -1.27 2.34 5.34
CA GLU A 77 -1.73 1.07 4.77
C GLU A 77 -2.38 1.28 3.39
N TYR A 78 -3.29 2.26 3.28
CA TYR A 78 -3.90 2.62 2.00
C TYR A 78 -2.87 3.19 1.00
N VAL A 79 -1.92 4.00 1.47
CA VAL A 79 -0.82 4.50 0.63
C VAL A 79 -0.03 3.33 0.07
N MET A 80 0.24 2.28 0.86
CA MET A 80 0.97 1.10 0.39
C MET A 80 0.17 0.22 -0.55
N VAL A 81 -1.16 0.14 -0.40
CA VAL A 81 -2.04 -0.49 -1.40
C VAL A 81 -1.79 0.14 -2.77
N ASP A 82 -1.83 1.47 -2.87
CA ASP A 82 -1.74 2.16 -4.15
C ASP A 82 -0.30 2.31 -4.64
N PHE A 83 0.65 2.69 -3.77
CA PHE A 83 2.07 2.85 -4.11
C PHE A 83 2.64 1.62 -4.82
N LEU A 84 2.44 0.43 -4.26
CA LEU A 84 2.98 -0.81 -4.81
C LEU A 84 2.38 -1.20 -6.18
N LYS A 85 1.29 -0.55 -6.59
CA LYS A 85 0.67 -0.66 -7.92
C LYS A 85 1.09 0.46 -8.88
N THR A 86 1.73 1.53 -8.41
CA THR A 86 2.20 2.64 -9.27
C THR A 86 3.44 2.26 -10.05
N ARG A 87 3.75 3.01 -11.12
CA ARG A 87 5.01 2.86 -11.87
C ARG A 87 6.24 2.98 -10.96
N SER A 88 6.24 3.95 -10.05
CA SER A 88 7.36 4.17 -9.11
C SER A 88 7.50 3.05 -8.07
N GLY A 89 6.39 2.43 -7.65
CA GLY A 89 6.42 1.36 -6.65
C GLY A 89 6.54 -0.05 -7.22
N LEU A 90 6.27 -0.26 -8.52
CA LEU A 90 6.23 -1.59 -9.13
C LEU A 90 7.56 -2.35 -8.99
N SER A 91 8.70 -1.67 -9.09
CA SER A 91 10.02 -2.30 -8.89
C SER A 91 10.22 -2.77 -7.45
N HIS A 92 9.74 -2.00 -6.46
CA HIS A 92 9.77 -2.37 -5.05
C HIS A 92 8.85 -3.56 -4.78
N PHE A 93 7.66 -3.55 -5.39
CA PHE A 93 6.70 -4.63 -5.34
C PHE A 93 7.26 -5.94 -5.93
N LYS A 94 7.76 -5.91 -7.17
CA LYS A 94 8.37 -7.08 -7.83
C LYS A 94 9.52 -7.61 -6.97
N LYS A 95 10.37 -6.73 -6.42
CA LYS A 95 11.49 -7.16 -5.57
C LYS A 95 11.04 -7.79 -4.26
N LEU A 96 10.00 -7.26 -3.61
CA LEU A 96 9.40 -7.86 -2.43
C LEU A 96 8.86 -9.26 -2.75
N CYS A 97 8.08 -9.38 -3.84
CA CYS A 97 7.49 -10.65 -4.26
C CYS A 97 8.57 -11.69 -4.60
N GLU A 98 9.56 -11.35 -5.42
CA GLU A 98 10.69 -12.24 -5.78
C GLU A 98 11.36 -12.83 -4.53
N ASN A 99 11.64 -12.00 -3.53
CA ASN A 99 12.31 -12.44 -2.31
C ASN A 99 11.42 -13.30 -1.42
N ILE A 100 10.13 -12.97 -1.31
CA ILE A 100 9.16 -13.83 -0.62
C ILE A 100 9.07 -15.17 -1.35
N LEU A 101 8.89 -15.20 -2.66
CA LEU A 101 8.76 -16.43 -3.45
C LEU A 101 10.00 -17.33 -3.33
N SER A 102 11.19 -16.73 -3.33
CA SER A 102 12.45 -17.43 -3.12
C SER A 102 12.52 -18.18 -1.78
N ASP A 103 12.01 -17.59 -0.69
CA ASP A 103 11.90 -18.25 0.62
C ASP A 103 11.03 -19.53 0.60
N PHE A 104 10.25 -19.74 -0.46
CA PHE A 104 9.39 -20.91 -0.68
C PHE A 104 9.83 -21.76 -1.88
N ASP A 105 11.08 -21.59 -2.35
CA ASP A 105 11.64 -22.28 -3.51
C ASP A 105 10.86 -22.06 -4.82
N ILE A 106 10.15 -20.93 -4.93
CA ILE A 106 9.42 -20.53 -6.14
C ILE A 106 10.30 -19.54 -6.90
N ASN A 107 10.97 -20.02 -7.94
CA ASN A 107 11.92 -19.24 -8.74
C ASN A 107 11.39 -19.03 -10.15
N GLY A 108 11.69 -17.87 -10.76
CA GLY A 108 11.28 -17.56 -12.14
C GLY A 108 9.78 -17.37 -12.32
N PHE A 109 9.05 -17.01 -11.25
CA PHE A 109 7.63 -16.69 -11.33
C PHE A 109 7.45 -15.32 -12.01
N ASP A 110 6.98 -15.33 -13.25
CA ASP A 110 6.71 -14.12 -14.01
C ASP A 110 5.36 -13.52 -13.61
N ILE A 111 5.38 -12.41 -12.88
CA ILE A 111 4.15 -11.77 -12.39
C ILE A 111 3.53 -10.99 -13.55
N THR A 112 2.43 -11.49 -14.10
CA THR A 112 1.70 -10.85 -15.20
C THR A 112 0.41 -10.18 -14.73
N LEU A 113 -0.22 -10.74 -13.68
CA LEU A 113 -1.44 -10.22 -13.07
C LEU A 113 -1.21 -9.97 -11.58
N MET A 114 -1.76 -8.87 -11.04
CA MET A 114 -1.68 -8.59 -9.60
C MET A 114 -2.86 -7.78 -9.08
N ASN A 115 -3.06 -7.86 -7.76
CA ASN A 115 -3.81 -6.86 -7.01
C ASN A 115 -3.36 -6.83 -5.54
N ILE A 116 -3.61 -5.71 -4.87
CA ILE A 116 -3.29 -5.49 -3.46
C ILE A 116 -4.53 -4.93 -2.77
N PHE A 117 -4.91 -5.53 -1.65
CA PHE A 117 -6.09 -5.15 -0.90
C PHE A 117 -5.70 -4.70 0.51
N LYS A 118 -6.33 -3.63 1.00
CA LYS A 118 -6.40 -3.34 2.43
C LYS A 118 -7.37 -4.34 3.06
N VAL A 119 -6.86 -5.12 4.01
CA VAL A 119 -7.63 -6.10 4.78
C VAL A 119 -7.54 -5.78 6.27
N GLY A 120 -8.16 -6.60 7.12
CA GLY A 120 -8.22 -6.36 8.56
C GLY A 120 -9.60 -5.95 9.06
N THR A 121 -9.95 -6.43 10.25
CA THR A 121 -11.28 -6.20 10.85
C THR A 121 -11.58 -4.73 11.20
N ASP A 122 -10.54 -3.90 11.25
CA ASP A 122 -10.57 -2.48 11.58
C ASP A 122 -10.98 -1.56 10.41
N SER A 123 -11.04 -2.09 9.18
CA SER A 123 -11.57 -1.40 8.00
C SER A 123 -12.96 -1.88 7.60
N GLU A 124 -13.80 -0.98 7.08
CA GLU A 124 -15.06 -1.31 6.43
C GLU A 124 -14.88 -2.02 5.08
N LEU A 125 -13.77 -1.75 4.37
CA LEU A 125 -13.47 -2.37 3.08
C LEU A 125 -13.29 -3.89 3.18
N PHE A 126 -12.79 -4.37 4.32
CA PHE A 126 -12.60 -5.80 4.56
C PHE A 126 -13.92 -6.60 4.43
N ASN A 127 -15.02 -6.03 4.92
CA ASN A 127 -16.32 -6.70 4.87
C ASN A 127 -17.03 -6.53 3.52
N ALA A 128 -16.67 -5.50 2.75
CA ALA A 128 -17.25 -5.23 1.44
C ALA A 128 -16.85 -6.29 0.39
N ASN A 129 -15.72 -6.97 0.57
CA ASN A 129 -15.18 -7.96 -0.36
C ASN A 129 -15.38 -9.42 0.13
N ALA A 130 -16.57 -9.76 0.63
CA ALA A 130 -16.85 -11.11 1.10
C ALA A 130 -16.89 -12.12 -0.06
N ASN A 131 -15.85 -12.96 -0.19
CA ASN A 131 -15.77 -14.25 -0.94
C ASN A 131 -14.31 -14.72 -1.22
N TYR A 132 -13.31 -14.15 -0.54
CA TYR A 132 -11.91 -14.56 -0.71
C TYR A 132 -11.64 -16.07 -0.57
N ASP A 133 -12.53 -16.81 0.10
CA ASP A 133 -12.46 -18.26 0.30
C ASP A 133 -12.84 -19.09 -0.95
N LYS A 134 -13.39 -18.45 -1.99
CA LYS A 134 -13.81 -19.12 -3.23
C LYS A 134 -12.70 -19.23 -4.28
N THR A 135 -11.69 -18.37 -4.21
CA THR A 135 -10.57 -18.31 -5.16
C THR A 135 -9.61 -19.50 -4.98
N ASP A 136 -9.19 -20.12 -6.09
CA ASP A 136 -8.17 -21.18 -6.07
C ASP A 136 -6.78 -20.54 -6.08
N LEU A 137 -6.30 -20.23 -4.87
CA LEU A 137 -5.02 -19.57 -4.63
C LEU A 137 -4.14 -20.38 -3.67
N LEU A 138 -2.83 -20.28 -3.88
CA LEU A 138 -1.80 -20.82 -2.99
C LEU A 138 -1.34 -19.72 -2.02
N MET A 139 -1.75 -19.83 -0.75
CA MET A 139 -1.26 -18.97 0.32
C MET A 139 0.15 -19.36 0.75
N LEU A 140 1.04 -18.37 0.82
CA LEU A 140 2.37 -18.50 1.42
C LEU A 140 2.34 -17.95 2.84
N LEU A 141 2.58 -18.82 3.82
CA LEU A 141 2.55 -18.53 5.25
C LEU A 141 3.96 -18.66 5.87
N PRO A 142 4.23 -17.96 6.99
CA PRO A 142 5.52 -18.04 7.68
C PRO A 142 6.04 -19.45 7.91
N GLY A 143 7.37 -19.62 7.85
CA GLY A 143 8.04 -20.91 8.03
C GLY A 143 8.01 -21.82 6.80
N GLY A 144 7.80 -21.27 5.60
CA GLY A 144 7.81 -22.03 4.35
C GLY A 144 6.53 -22.83 4.08
N ILE A 145 5.44 -22.50 4.77
CA ILE A 145 4.17 -23.24 4.66
C ILE A 145 3.39 -22.78 3.44
N LYS A 146 3.11 -23.71 2.52
CA LYS A 146 2.23 -23.51 1.36
C LYS A 146 0.84 -24.08 1.67
N ALA A 147 -0.20 -23.25 1.59
CA ALA A 147 -1.56 -23.62 1.96
C ALA A 147 -2.58 -23.26 0.88
N LYS A 148 -3.41 -24.23 0.48
CA LYS A 148 -4.61 -23.97 -0.35
C LYS A 148 -5.83 -23.85 0.56
N ARG A 149 -6.96 -23.38 0.04
CA ARG A 149 -8.22 -23.30 0.81
C ARG A 149 -8.62 -24.63 1.48
N THR A 150 -8.26 -25.76 0.86
CA THR A 150 -8.56 -27.12 1.34
C THR A 150 -7.52 -27.68 2.30
N SER A 151 -6.43 -26.95 2.57
CA SER A 151 -5.38 -27.38 3.48
C SER A 151 -5.87 -27.39 4.93
N ILE A 152 -5.61 -28.49 5.65
CA ILE A 152 -5.95 -28.64 7.06
C ILE A 152 -4.75 -28.19 7.90
N ILE A 153 -4.73 -26.91 8.27
CA ILE A 153 -3.68 -26.31 9.11
C ILE A 153 -4.35 -25.64 10.31
N GLN A 154 -3.84 -25.87 11.53
CA GLN A 154 -4.50 -25.40 12.75
C GLN A 154 -4.56 -23.87 12.82
N GLY A 155 -5.78 -23.33 12.82
CA GLY A 155 -6.05 -21.88 12.86
C GLY A 155 -5.91 -21.19 11.51
N TYR A 156 -5.75 -21.95 10.42
CA TYR A 156 -5.74 -21.42 9.06
C TYR A 156 -7.12 -21.50 8.43
N SER A 157 -7.52 -20.37 7.86
CA SER A 157 -8.50 -20.22 6.79
C SER A 157 -8.13 -18.93 6.06
N ILE A 158 -8.45 -18.80 4.78
CA ILE A 158 -8.20 -17.54 4.06
C ILE A 158 -8.85 -16.37 4.81
N GLY A 159 -10.12 -16.53 5.22
CA GLY A 159 -10.83 -15.51 5.99
C GLY A 159 -10.18 -15.15 7.32
N SER A 160 -9.65 -16.12 8.09
CA SER A 160 -8.93 -15.81 9.34
C SER A 160 -7.61 -15.11 9.08
N THR A 161 -6.88 -15.53 8.04
CA THR A 161 -5.62 -14.89 7.64
C THR A 161 -5.84 -13.40 7.31
N LEU A 162 -6.86 -13.08 6.52
CA LEU A 162 -7.12 -11.69 6.12
C LEU A 162 -7.65 -10.79 7.25
N LYS A 163 -8.30 -11.36 8.29
CA LYS A 163 -8.86 -10.59 9.42
C LYS A 163 -7.80 -9.92 10.30
N TYR A 164 -6.60 -10.50 10.36
CA TYR A 164 -5.54 -10.10 11.28
C TYR A 164 -4.30 -9.60 10.56
N SER A 165 -4.47 -9.08 9.35
CA SER A 165 -3.41 -8.50 8.55
C SER A 165 -3.86 -7.16 8.00
N ASP A 166 -2.91 -6.36 7.52
CA ASP A 166 -3.20 -5.04 6.97
C ASP A 166 -3.26 -5.08 5.45
N LEU A 167 -2.37 -5.84 4.82
CA LEU A 167 -2.32 -5.99 3.37
C LEU A 167 -2.49 -7.44 2.94
N PHE A 168 -3.19 -7.64 1.83
CA PHE A 168 -3.23 -8.88 1.09
C PHE A 168 -2.74 -8.65 -0.33
N ILE A 169 -1.66 -9.32 -0.70
CA ILE A 169 -1.09 -9.29 -2.05
C ILE A 169 -1.51 -10.58 -2.76
N ILE A 170 -2.03 -10.43 -3.98
CA ILE A 170 -2.31 -11.54 -4.89
C ILE A 170 -1.54 -11.30 -6.18
N ILE A 171 -0.83 -12.33 -6.64
CA ILE A 171 -0.09 -12.34 -7.89
C ILE A 171 -0.42 -13.58 -8.70
N SER A 172 -0.30 -13.47 -10.01
CA SER A 172 -0.45 -14.59 -10.92
C SER A 172 0.47 -14.44 -12.12
N ASN A 173 0.88 -15.59 -12.66
CA ASN A 173 1.60 -15.72 -13.91
C ASN A 173 0.68 -16.14 -15.08
N GLY A 174 -0.64 -16.16 -14.86
CA GLY A 174 -1.65 -16.63 -15.81
C GLY A 174 -2.02 -18.11 -15.63
N GLU A 175 -1.23 -18.90 -14.90
CA GLU A 175 -1.47 -20.33 -14.63
C GLU A 175 -1.71 -20.61 -13.15
N GLU A 176 -0.92 -20.00 -12.27
CA GLU A 176 -0.97 -20.16 -10.82
C GLU A 176 -1.27 -18.83 -10.15
N THR A 177 -2.14 -18.86 -9.13
CA THR A 177 -2.41 -17.71 -8.26
C THR A 177 -1.71 -17.91 -6.91
N ILE A 178 -0.91 -16.94 -6.50
CA ILE A 178 -0.23 -16.93 -5.20
C ILE A 178 -0.73 -15.75 -4.37
N GLY A 179 -0.99 -16.01 -3.09
CA GLY A 179 -1.40 -15.00 -2.13
C GLY A 179 -0.50 -14.97 -0.90
N PHE A 180 -0.25 -13.79 -0.34
CA PHE A 180 0.38 -13.64 0.97
C PHE A 180 -0.06 -12.34 1.63
N VAL A 181 -0.09 -12.36 2.97
CA VAL A 181 -0.51 -11.21 3.77
C VAL A 181 0.66 -10.62 4.55
N GLY A 182 0.51 -9.35 4.90
CA GLY A 182 1.53 -8.61 5.63
C GLY A 182 0.96 -7.57 6.58
N GLU A 183 1.86 -7.11 7.43
CA GLU A 183 1.64 -6.03 8.41
C GLU A 183 2.19 -4.72 7.86
N VAL A 184 1.57 -3.62 8.24
CA VAL A 184 2.06 -2.28 7.90
C VAL A 184 2.08 -1.42 9.15
N GLU A 185 3.20 -0.74 9.36
CA GLU A 185 3.37 0.13 10.53
C GLU A 185 3.98 1.46 10.09
N GLY A 186 3.13 2.49 10.05
CA GLY A 186 3.45 3.84 9.58
C GLY A 186 4.05 4.74 10.67
N ASN A 187 3.90 4.41 11.95
CA ASN A 187 4.37 5.28 13.05
C ASN A 187 5.60 4.69 13.78
N HIS A 188 5.54 3.41 14.11
CA HIS A 188 6.51 2.67 14.94
C HIS A 188 7.14 1.51 14.19
N GLY A 189 7.56 1.74 12.93
CA GLY A 189 7.99 0.68 12.02
C GLY A 189 9.12 -0.22 12.55
N GLU A 190 9.91 0.25 13.52
CA GLU A 190 10.92 -0.58 14.19
C GLU A 190 10.33 -1.77 14.96
N ASP A 191 9.05 -1.74 15.30
CA ASP A 191 8.39 -2.82 16.03
C ASP A 191 8.19 -4.06 15.17
N LEU A 192 8.07 -3.92 13.84
CA LEU A 192 8.00 -5.06 12.91
C LEU A 192 9.27 -5.92 12.90
N TYR A 193 10.36 -5.44 13.46
CA TYR A 193 11.61 -6.19 13.62
C TYR A 193 11.72 -6.91 14.97
N ARG A 194 10.75 -6.70 15.87
CA ARG A 194 10.75 -7.28 17.21
C ARG A 194 9.89 -8.53 17.22
N GLN A 195 10.45 -9.61 17.73
CA GLN A 195 9.72 -10.85 17.96
C GLN A 195 8.43 -10.63 18.79
N SER A 196 8.51 -9.77 19.80
CA SER A 196 7.37 -9.45 20.67
C SER A 196 6.20 -8.77 19.96
N TYR A 197 6.40 -8.15 18.78
CA TYR A 197 5.30 -7.61 17.99
C TYR A 197 4.39 -8.73 17.50
N TYR A 198 4.97 -9.79 16.92
CA TYR A 198 4.22 -10.93 16.41
C TYR A 198 3.75 -11.86 17.53
N GLU A 199 4.50 -12.01 18.62
CA GLU A 199 4.09 -12.88 19.73
C GLU A 199 2.87 -12.36 20.51
N LYS A 200 2.70 -11.03 20.57
CA LYS A 200 1.50 -10.41 21.18
C LYS A 200 0.20 -10.85 20.49
N ASN A 201 0.26 -11.15 19.20
CA ASN A 201 -0.87 -11.68 18.44
C ASN A 201 -0.46 -12.91 17.65
N THR A 202 -0.71 -14.09 18.25
CA THR A 202 -0.35 -15.38 17.65
C THR A 202 -0.89 -15.58 16.23
N LEU A 203 -1.99 -14.93 15.84
CA LEU A 203 -2.53 -15.01 14.48
C LEU A 203 -1.71 -14.18 13.49
N LYS A 204 -1.24 -12.97 13.89
CA LYS A 204 -0.27 -12.19 13.10
C LYS A 204 0.99 -13.01 12.85
N ASN A 205 1.53 -13.63 13.89
CA ASN A 205 2.71 -14.49 13.76
C ASN A 205 2.49 -15.68 12.82
N LYS A 206 1.31 -16.29 12.86
CA LYS A 206 0.99 -17.46 12.02
C LYS A 206 0.75 -17.13 10.54
N HIS A 207 0.41 -15.90 10.21
CA HIS A 207 -0.13 -15.57 8.90
C HIS A 207 0.69 -14.55 8.12
N CYS A 208 1.25 -13.53 8.78
CA CYS A 208 1.92 -12.43 8.09
C CYS A 208 3.33 -12.84 7.63
N THR A 209 3.54 -12.85 6.32
CA THR A 209 4.77 -13.30 5.67
C THR A 209 5.74 -12.15 5.41
N PHE A 210 5.24 -10.92 5.35
CA PHE A 210 6.03 -9.72 5.16
C PHE A 210 5.55 -8.56 6.04
N GLY A 211 6.38 -7.50 6.09
CA GLY A 211 6.03 -6.23 6.72
C GLY A 211 6.37 -5.05 5.81
N VAL A 212 5.67 -3.93 6.02
CA VAL A 212 6.03 -2.63 5.45
C VAL A 212 6.15 -1.62 6.59
N SER A 213 7.30 -0.98 6.73
CA SER A 213 7.60 -0.15 7.89
C SER A 213 8.04 1.26 7.53
N VAL A 214 7.70 2.20 8.41
CA VAL A 214 8.28 3.55 8.42
C VAL A 214 9.20 3.70 9.63
N SER A 215 10.52 3.69 9.40
CA SER A 215 11.49 3.80 10.48
C SER A 215 12.85 4.33 10.05
N ASP A 216 13.43 5.18 10.91
CA ASP A 216 14.84 5.58 10.88
C ASP A 216 15.68 4.81 11.90
N LYS A 217 15.05 3.99 12.74
CA LYS A 217 15.73 3.26 13.80
C LYS A 217 16.40 2.01 13.22
N LYS A 218 17.71 2.18 12.99
CA LYS A 218 18.80 1.20 12.92
C LYS A 218 19.43 1.05 11.54
N THR A 219 20.75 1.22 11.53
CA THR A 219 21.63 0.52 10.60
C THR A 219 21.25 -0.96 10.55
N HIS A 220 20.82 -1.45 9.40
CA HIS A 220 20.74 -2.88 9.14
C HIS A 220 22.07 -3.29 8.47
N ALA A 221 22.73 -4.31 9.01
CA ALA A 221 24.03 -4.79 8.51
C ALA A 221 25.12 -3.69 8.39
N GLY A 222 25.09 -2.66 9.24
CA GLY A 222 26.05 -1.55 9.19
C GLY A 222 25.79 -0.51 8.09
N THR A 223 24.72 -0.66 7.30
CA THR A 223 24.35 0.28 6.23
C THR A 223 23.38 1.35 6.74
N SER A 224 23.68 2.62 6.46
CA SER A 224 22.79 3.73 6.81
C SER A 224 21.50 3.66 5.98
N ILE A 225 20.36 3.53 6.66
CA ILE A 225 19.03 3.51 6.05
C ILE A 225 18.40 4.91 5.92
N LYS A 226 19.14 5.98 6.22
CA LYS A 226 18.61 7.35 6.11
C LYS A 226 18.36 7.72 4.66
N ASN A 227 17.23 8.38 4.40
CA ASN A 227 16.83 8.78 3.05
C ASN A 227 16.94 7.60 2.09
N SER A 228 16.39 6.44 2.41
CA SER A 228 16.33 5.29 1.50
C SER A 228 15.05 4.50 1.69
N ILE A 229 14.72 3.71 0.67
CA ILE A 229 13.80 2.59 0.78
C ILE A 229 14.67 1.34 0.75
N THR A 230 14.44 0.41 1.67
CA THR A 230 15.24 -0.82 1.78
C THR A 230 14.35 -2.03 1.92
N LEU A 231 14.82 -3.17 1.44
CA LEU A 231 14.20 -4.45 1.67
C LEU A 231 15.16 -5.33 2.47
N ASN A 232 14.73 -5.75 3.66
CA ASN A 232 15.56 -6.49 4.60
C ASN A 232 14.83 -7.76 5.05
N ARG A 233 15.56 -8.87 5.16
CA ARG A 233 15.05 -10.04 5.85
C ARG A 233 15.46 -9.96 7.31
N SER A 234 14.50 -9.80 8.21
CA SER A 234 14.81 -9.78 9.64
C SER A 234 15.18 -11.20 10.09
N GLU A 235 16.37 -11.39 10.65
CA GLU A 235 16.77 -12.68 11.24
C GLU A 235 15.94 -13.04 12.47
N ILE A 236 15.54 -12.02 13.23
CA ILE A 236 14.79 -12.19 14.49
C ILE A 236 13.40 -12.74 14.20
N VAL A 237 12.69 -12.15 13.23
CA VAL A 237 11.30 -12.53 12.93
C VAL A 237 11.19 -13.40 11.69
N GLY A 238 12.26 -13.62 10.92
CA GLY A 238 12.26 -14.46 9.73
C GLY A 238 11.34 -13.96 8.60
N ARG A 239 11.20 -12.64 8.44
CA ARG A 239 10.28 -12.01 7.48
C ARG A 239 10.96 -10.92 6.66
N TRP A 240 10.48 -10.75 5.44
CA TRP A 240 10.86 -9.63 4.58
C TRP A 240 10.15 -8.35 5.01
N ILE A 241 10.90 -7.28 5.21
CA ILE A 241 10.38 -5.98 5.61
C ILE A 241 10.83 -4.93 4.61
N LEU A 242 9.86 -4.34 3.91
CA LEU A 242 10.05 -3.16 3.05
C LEU A 242 10.02 -1.92 3.93
N ASN A 243 11.18 -1.32 4.19
CA ASN A 243 11.31 -0.17 5.07
C ASN A 243 11.49 1.13 4.29
N PHE A 244 10.66 2.10 4.60
CA PHE A 244 10.79 3.50 4.24
C PHE A 244 11.43 4.26 5.40
N SER A 245 12.52 4.97 5.13
CA SER A 245 13.08 5.92 6.09
C SER A 245 12.08 7.04 6.40
N LYS A 246 11.97 7.46 7.66
CA LYS A 246 11.15 8.63 8.04
C LYS A 246 11.66 9.91 7.39
N SER A 247 12.97 10.00 7.17
CA SER A 247 13.58 11.13 6.45
C SER A 247 13.47 11.02 4.92
N ASN A 248 12.92 9.91 4.39
CA ASN A 248 12.60 9.82 2.97
C ASN A 248 11.56 10.88 2.59
N TYR A 249 11.73 11.51 1.43
CA TYR A 249 10.84 12.58 0.98
C TYR A 249 9.39 12.08 0.78
N TYR A 250 9.19 10.83 0.35
CA TYR A 250 7.86 10.23 0.16
C TYR A 250 7.08 10.21 1.48
N ILE A 251 7.76 9.80 2.56
CA ILE A 251 7.18 9.77 3.91
C ILE A 251 7.00 11.18 4.47
N THR A 252 7.96 12.07 4.22
CA THR A 252 7.87 13.48 4.65
C THR A 252 6.69 14.19 3.98
N ASP A 253 6.50 14.01 2.68
CA ASP A 253 5.41 14.57 1.90
C ASP A 253 4.06 13.96 2.30
N TYR A 254 4.01 12.65 2.56
CA TYR A 254 2.84 11.98 3.13
C TYR A 254 2.40 12.63 4.45
N HIS A 255 3.34 12.86 5.38
CA HIS A 255 3.02 13.54 6.64
C HIS A 255 2.58 14.99 6.43
N HIS A 256 3.17 15.71 5.47
CA HIS A 256 2.68 17.04 5.09
C HIS A 256 1.25 16.99 4.53
N ALA A 257 0.88 15.98 3.74
CA ALA A 257 -0.48 15.82 3.24
C ALA A 257 -1.49 15.65 4.39
N ILE A 258 -1.15 14.87 5.42
CA ILE A 258 -1.98 14.73 6.63
C ILE A 258 -2.15 16.07 7.34
N GLU A 259 -1.06 16.82 7.52
CA GLU A 259 -1.10 18.13 8.18
C GLU A 259 -1.93 19.15 7.41
N ASN A 260 -1.83 19.13 6.08
CA ASN A 260 -2.65 19.98 5.23
C ASN A 260 -4.13 19.61 5.30
N LEU A 261 -4.46 18.31 5.33
CA LEU A 261 -5.86 17.89 5.50
C LEU A 261 -6.40 18.21 6.89
N GLN A 262 -5.57 18.07 7.94
CA GLN A 262 -5.90 18.56 9.27
C GLN A 262 -6.27 20.04 9.22
N ASN A 263 -5.42 20.87 8.61
CA ASN A 263 -5.65 22.31 8.47
C ASN A 263 -6.95 22.61 7.70
N LEU A 264 -7.25 21.88 6.62
CA LEU A 264 -8.52 22.00 5.89
C LEU A 264 -9.72 21.74 6.80
N ILE A 265 -9.70 20.62 7.53
CA ILE A 265 -10.80 20.21 8.40
C ILE A 265 -10.98 21.20 9.55
N GLU A 266 -9.89 21.68 10.14
CA GLU A 266 -9.93 22.69 11.20
C GLU A 266 -10.35 24.08 10.68
N GLY A 267 -10.34 24.31 9.36
CA GLY A 267 -10.79 25.55 8.71
C GLY A 267 -9.68 26.57 8.45
N HIS A 268 -8.43 26.13 8.52
CA HIS A 268 -7.22 26.91 8.26
C HIS A 268 -6.84 26.87 6.77
N PHE A 269 -7.80 27.21 5.89
CA PHE A 269 -7.62 27.18 4.41
C PHE A 269 -6.48 28.05 3.88
N GLY A 270 -5.99 29.03 4.66
CA GLY A 270 -4.95 29.98 4.25
C GLY A 270 -3.50 29.56 4.56
N TYR A 271 -3.26 28.45 5.27
CA TYR A 271 -1.93 28.10 5.80
C TYR A 271 -1.31 26.83 5.20
N MET A 272 -1.79 26.37 4.06
CA MET A 272 -1.47 25.02 3.53
C MET A 272 -0.34 24.99 2.49
N SER A 273 0.24 26.14 2.16
CA SER A 273 1.14 26.33 1.01
C SER A 273 2.63 26.25 1.39
N ALA A 274 3.03 25.35 2.29
CA ALA A 274 4.45 25.17 2.60
C ALA A 274 5.23 24.50 1.45
N ILE A 275 4.53 23.82 0.54
CA ILE A 275 5.12 23.12 -0.60
C ILE A 275 4.71 23.84 -1.89
N ALA A 276 5.68 24.43 -2.58
CA ALA A 276 5.47 25.05 -3.88
C ALA A 276 5.47 23.99 -4.99
N ASP A 277 4.37 23.23 -5.10
CA ASP A 277 4.16 22.22 -6.14
C ASP A 277 2.78 22.39 -6.83
N ASN A 278 2.78 22.36 -8.16
CA ASN A 278 1.56 22.58 -8.94
C ASN A 278 0.58 21.41 -8.83
N GLY A 279 1.08 20.17 -8.80
CA GLY A 279 0.25 18.98 -8.60
C GLY A 279 -0.44 19.02 -7.24
N HIS A 280 0.32 19.35 -6.19
CA HIS A 280 -0.19 19.52 -4.83
C HIS A 280 -1.32 20.55 -4.78
N THR A 281 -1.08 21.71 -5.40
CA THR A 281 -2.06 22.81 -5.46
C THR A 281 -3.35 22.36 -6.15
N LYS A 282 -3.25 21.67 -7.29
CA LYS A 282 -4.41 21.11 -8.00
C LYS A 282 -5.21 20.16 -7.12
N ILE A 283 -4.55 19.26 -6.40
CA ILE A 283 -5.22 18.30 -5.51
C ILE A 283 -5.90 19.01 -4.34
N LEU A 284 -5.25 19.97 -3.71
CA LEU A 284 -5.86 20.79 -2.66
C LEU A 284 -7.10 21.53 -3.17
N ASP A 285 -7.05 22.09 -4.38
CA ASP A 285 -8.19 22.79 -4.97
C ASP A 285 -9.33 21.83 -5.31
N LEU A 286 -9.02 20.63 -5.81
CA LEU A 286 -10.01 19.57 -6.02
C LEU A 286 -10.72 19.19 -4.72
N ILE A 287 -9.98 19.03 -3.61
CA ILE A 287 -10.57 18.76 -2.29
C ILE A 287 -11.45 19.92 -1.82
N LYS A 288 -11.03 21.18 -1.99
CA LYS A 288 -11.83 22.36 -1.65
C LYS A 288 -13.13 22.41 -2.46
N LEU A 289 -13.08 22.09 -3.75
CA LEU A 289 -14.26 22.02 -4.63
C LEU A 289 -15.17 20.83 -4.27
N GLY A 290 -14.59 19.73 -3.80
CA GLY A 290 -15.28 18.53 -3.32
C GLY A 290 -15.78 18.64 -1.87
N TRP A 291 -15.47 19.72 -1.15
CA TRP A 291 -15.68 19.85 0.29
C TRP A 291 -17.10 19.53 0.77
N LYS A 292 -18.10 19.88 -0.04
CA LYS A 292 -19.54 19.68 0.25
C LYS A 292 -20.16 18.52 -0.53
N LYS A 293 -19.38 17.85 -1.38
CA LYS A 293 -19.85 16.73 -2.20
C LYS A 293 -19.81 15.44 -1.39
N ASP A 294 -20.45 14.41 -1.91
CA ASP A 294 -20.31 13.07 -1.36
C ASP A 294 -18.83 12.68 -1.36
N ILE A 295 -18.34 12.14 -0.24
CA ILE A 295 -16.97 11.71 -0.06
C ILE A 295 -16.56 10.64 -1.09
N PHE A 296 -17.51 9.81 -1.54
CA PHE A 296 -17.25 8.81 -2.57
C PHE A 296 -16.89 9.47 -3.90
N ASP A 297 -17.57 10.55 -4.29
CA ASP A 297 -17.26 11.29 -5.53
C ASP A 297 -15.84 11.86 -5.49
N LEU A 298 -15.42 12.35 -4.31
CA LEU A 298 -14.09 12.91 -4.10
C LEU A 298 -13.01 11.81 -4.11
N ILE A 299 -13.24 10.70 -3.41
CA ILE A 299 -12.33 9.55 -3.42
C ILE A 299 -12.18 9.02 -4.85
N ASN A 300 -13.27 8.77 -5.57
CA ASN A 300 -13.23 8.26 -6.95
C ASN A 300 -12.49 9.20 -7.90
N GLN A 301 -12.69 10.52 -7.77
CA GLN A 301 -11.94 11.50 -8.57
C GLN A 301 -10.43 11.47 -8.28
N LEU A 302 -10.04 11.34 -7.01
CA LEU A 302 -8.63 11.26 -6.64
C LEU A 302 -8.01 9.92 -7.07
N GLU A 303 -8.72 8.81 -6.92
CA GLU A 303 -8.28 7.49 -7.41
C GLU A 303 -8.04 7.49 -8.92
N GLY A 304 -8.93 8.12 -9.69
CA GLY A 304 -8.78 8.25 -11.15
C GLY A 304 -7.59 9.11 -11.60
N LEU A 305 -6.94 9.85 -10.69
CA LEU A 305 -5.71 10.60 -10.97
C LEU A 305 -4.44 9.81 -10.62
N VAL A 306 -4.54 8.69 -9.90
CA VAL A 306 -3.37 7.90 -9.50
C VAL A 306 -2.83 7.13 -10.70
N ASP A 307 -1.55 7.32 -10.98
CA ASP A 307 -0.83 6.69 -12.09
C ASP A 307 -0.43 5.25 -11.75
N LEU A 308 -1.34 4.32 -12.01
CA LEU A 308 -1.15 2.89 -11.81
C LEU A 308 -0.38 2.28 -12.98
N ALA A 309 0.56 1.38 -12.69
CA ALA A 309 1.23 0.53 -13.68
C ALA A 309 0.37 -0.68 -14.09
N LEU A 310 -0.95 -0.54 -14.00
CA LEU A 310 -1.92 -1.61 -14.18
C LEU A 310 -2.94 -1.18 -15.24
N SER A 311 -3.46 -2.15 -15.98
CA SER A 311 -4.59 -1.93 -16.90
C SER A 311 -5.85 -1.52 -16.11
N GLY A 312 -6.24 -0.24 -16.24
CA GLY A 312 -7.36 0.33 -15.46
C GLY A 312 -8.75 -0.09 -15.93
N ASP A 313 -8.89 -0.55 -17.18
CA ASP A 313 -10.19 -0.80 -17.81
C ASP A 313 -10.60 -2.28 -17.88
N ILE A 314 -9.70 -3.19 -17.45
CA ILE A 314 -9.92 -4.63 -17.59
C ILE A 314 -9.58 -5.37 -16.30
N PHE A 315 -10.60 -5.96 -15.71
CA PHE A 315 -10.50 -6.87 -14.57
C PHE A 315 -10.30 -8.31 -15.08
N HIS A 316 -9.42 -9.05 -14.43
CA HIS A 316 -9.14 -10.45 -14.74
C HIS A 316 -9.63 -11.33 -13.59
N TYR A 317 -10.58 -12.22 -13.89
CA TYR A 317 -11.19 -13.11 -12.91
C TYR A 317 -10.78 -14.55 -13.17
N GLN A 318 -10.48 -15.27 -12.09
CA GLN A 318 -10.11 -16.67 -12.16
C GLN A 318 -11.32 -17.53 -12.56
N GLU A 319 -11.12 -18.41 -13.53
CA GLU A 319 -12.08 -19.43 -13.94
C GLU A 319 -11.37 -20.79 -14.01
N THR A 320 -12.06 -21.86 -13.62
CA THR A 320 -11.52 -23.23 -13.72
C THR A 320 -12.18 -23.94 -14.88
N ILE A 321 -11.41 -24.19 -15.94
CA ILE A 321 -11.86 -24.94 -17.12
C ILE A 321 -11.07 -26.25 -17.16
N GLU A 322 -11.78 -27.39 -17.09
CA GLU A 322 -11.17 -28.73 -17.13
C GLU A 322 -10.05 -28.94 -16.08
N GLY A 323 -10.18 -28.31 -14.91
CA GLY A 323 -9.20 -28.39 -13.83
C GLY A 323 -7.97 -27.51 -14.00
N LYS A 324 -7.92 -26.66 -15.04
CA LYS A 324 -6.90 -25.63 -15.23
C LYS A 324 -7.45 -24.26 -14.88
N THR A 325 -6.62 -23.46 -14.22
CA THR A 325 -6.89 -22.04 -14.00
C THR A 325 -6.68 -21.27 -15.29
N VAL A 326 -7.67 -20.47 -15.65
CA VAL A 326 -7.61 -19.47 -16.73
C VAL A 326 -8.14 -18.14 -16.21
N TYR A 327 -7.81 -17.04 -16.88
CA TYR A 327 -8.29 -15.71 -16.51
C TYR A 327 -9.20 -15.14 -17.58
N ARG A 328 -10.42 -14.82 -17.18
CA ARG A 328 -11.40 -14.16 -18.04
C ARG A 328 -11.34 -12.66 -17.82
N ALA A 329 -11.03 -11.92 -18.89
CA ALA A 329 -11.10 -10.48 -18.92
C ALA A 329 -12.57 -9.99 -18.85
N SER A 330 -12.80 -8.92 -18.09
CA SER A 330 -14.10 -8.28 -17.94
C SER A 330 -13.90 -6.76 -17.83
N PRO A 331 -14.71 -5.94 -18.52
CA PRO A 331 -14.72 -4.49 -18.31
C PRO A 331 -15.53 -4.08 -17.07
N LEU A 332 -16.20 -5.03 -16.41
CA LEU A 332 -17.04 -4.80 -15.24
C LEU A 332 -16.45 -5.47 -14.02
N GLU A 333 -16.44 -4.74 -12.91
CA GLU A 333 -16.13 -5.31 -11.62
C GLU A 333 -17.26 -6.27 -11.19
N LEU A 334 -16.91 -7.52 -10.91
CA LEU A 334 -17.85 -8.56 -10.50
C LEU A 334 -17.96 -8.59 -8.97
N PRO A 335 -19.17 -8.40 -8.39
CA PRO A 335 -19.35 -8.40 -6.95
C PRO A 335 -18.93 -9.73 -6.30
N GLY A 336 -18.10 -9.63 -5.27
CA GLY A 336 -17.65 -10.80 -4.51
C GLY A 336 -16.67 -11.69 -5.27
N GLU A 337 -15.94 -11.15 -6.23
CA GLU A 337 -14.79 -11.78 -6.87
C GLU A 337 -13.51 -11.00 -6.54
N LEU A 338 -12.36 -11.63 -6.75
CA LEU A 338 -11.06 -10.97 -6.57
C LEU A 338 -10.51 -10.52 -7.92
N PRO A 339 -10.69 -9.26 -8.31
CA PRO A 339 -10.12 -8.78 -9.56
C PRO A 339 -8.60 -8.79 -9.48
N LEU A 340 -7.95 -9.29 -10.53
CA LEU A 340 -6.56 -9.00 -10.82
C LEU A 340 -6.46 -8.05 -12.00
N TYR A 341 -5.39 -7.28 -12.05
CA TYR A 341 -5.10 -6.37 -13.16
C TYR A 341 -3.82 -6.81 -13.84
N ALA A 342 -3.78 -6.69 -15.17
CA ALA A 342 -2.56 -6.92 -15.92
C ALA A 342 -1.58 -5.77 -15.68
N ILE A 343 -0.31 -6.12 -15.45
CA ILE A 343 0.78 -5.15 -15.34
C ILE A 343 1.08 -4.59 -16.74
N VAL A 344 1.13 -3.27 -16.85
CA VAL A 344 1.53 -2.59 -18.08
C VAL A 344 3.04 -2.46 -18.06
N GLU A 345 3.74 -3.28 -18.85
CA GLU A 345 5.18 -3.13 -19.02
C GLU A 345 5.48 -1.90 -19.89
N GLU A 346 6.36 -1.02 -19.42
CA GLU A 346 6.90 0.03 -20.28
C GLU A 346 7.90 -0.58 -21.25
N ASP A 347 7.78 -0.24 -22.54
CA ASP A 347 8.79 -0.58 -23.53
C ASP A 347 10.17 -0.10 -23.04
N ALA A 348 11.10 -1.04 -22.86
CA ALA A 348 12.46 -0.82 -22.37
C ALA A 348 13.34 0.11 -23.26
N THR A 349 12.76 0.73 -24.29
CA THR A 349 13.44 1.64 -25.22
C THR A 349 13.61 3.08 -24.72
N ALA A 350 12.99 3.48 -23.61
CA ALA A 350 13.09 4.86 -23.10
C ALA A 350 14.37 5.16 -22.28
N ILE A 351 15.11 4.15 -21.81
CA ILE A 351 16.22 4.34 -20.86
C ILE A 351 17.60 4.51 -21.55
N ILE A 352 17.70 4.27 -22.86
CA ILE A 352 18.98 4.41 -23.60
C ILE A 352 19.18 5.83 -24.19
N GLY A 353 18.26 6.76 -23.96
CA GLY A 353 18.26 8.08 -24.60
C GLY A 353 18.96 9.23 -23.86
N SER A 354 19.33 9.10 -22.58
CA SER A 354 19.76 10.27 -21.77
C SER A 354 21.19 10.21 -21.22
N SER A 355 22.04 9.29 -21.70
CA SER A 355 23.47 9.35 -21.46
C SER A 355 24.19 9.96 -22.67
N ILE A 356 24.23 11.28 -22.75
CA ILE A 356 25.30 12.16 -23.30
C ILE A 356 24.76 13.58 -23.14
N ILE A 357 25.08 14.25 -22.04
CA ILE A 357 25.63 15.62 -22.01
C ILE A 357 26.53 15.68 -20.78
N THR A 358 27.80 15.33 -20.99
CA THR A 358 28.93 15.74 -20.15
C THR A 358 29.05 17.25 -20.12
N ASP A 359 29.40 17.77 -18.94
CA ASP A 359 30.13 19.01 -18.68
C ASP A 359 29.64 20.30 -19.35
N MET A 360 29.22 21.27 -18.53
CA MET A 360 30.03 22.48 -18.32
C MET A 360 29.31 23.47 -17.40
N TYR A 361 30.14 24.17 -16.62
CA TYR A 361 29.90 25.41 -15.85
C TYR A 361 29.57 25.31 -14.35
N ASN A 362 30.66 25.24 -13.58
CA ASN A 362 30.92 26.12 -12.44
C ASN A 362 31.19 27.55 -12.95
N PRO A 363 30.82 28.61 -12.22
CA PRO A 363 31.57 29.03 -11.03
C PRO A 363 30.82 28.92 -9.70
#